data_AF-A0A3D2DKA8-F1
#
_entry.id   AF-A0A3D2DKA8-F1
#
_cell.length_a   1.000
_cell.length_b   1.000
_cell.length_c   1.000
_cell.angle_alpha   90.00
_cell.angle_beta   90.00
_cell.angle_gamma   90.00
#
_symmetry.space_group_name_H-M   'P 1'
#
loop_
_entity.id
_entity.type
_entity.pdbx_description
1 polymer ?
#
loop_
_entity_poly.entity_id
_entity_poly.type
_entity_poly.pdbx_seq_one_letter_code
_entity_poly.pdbx_strand_id
1 'polypeptide(L)'
;MTWGESHGEGLGVVVDGCPAGIPLCEEDIQKFLDRRKPGQSKFTTPRKEDDKVSILSGVFEGKTTGTPISMMVHNKTQRSSDYSEIAQYYRPGHADYTFD
;
A
#
# COMPACT_ATOMS: atom_id res chain seq x y z
N MET A 1 -1.13 -2.81 -12.23
CA MET A 1 -1.28 -1.34 -12.10
C MET A 1 -1.37 -0.99 -10.63
N THR A 2 -0.61 -0.01 -10.14
CA THR A 2 -0.74 0.52 -8.76
C THR A 2 -1.48 1.86 -8.77
N TRP A 3 -2.21 2.16 -7.71
CA TRP A 3 -2.96 3.41 -7.53
C TRP A 3 -2.98 3.83 -6.06
N GLY A 4 -3.41 5.07 -5.81
CA GLY A 4 -3.49 5.64 -4.47
C GLY A 4 -2.33 6.55 -4.13
N GLU A 5 -2.54 7.34 -3.09
CA GLU A 5 -1.64 8.41 -2.64
C GLU A 5 -1.16 8.10 -1.23
N SER A 6 0.06 8.56 -0.89
CA SER A 6 0.65 8.34 0.43
C SER A 6 -0.16 8.97 1.58
N HIS A 7 -1.04 9.92 1.31
CA HIS A 7 -1.92 10.58 2.28
C HIS A 7 -3.41 10.38 2.01
N GLY A 8 -3.74 9.61 0.97
CA GLY A 8 -5.12 9.24 0.65
C GLY A 8 -5.65 8.17 1.62
N GLU A 9 -6.89 7.73 1.40
CA GLU A 9 -7.54 6.71 2.25
C GLU A 9 -6.83 5.35 2.23
N GLY A 10 -6.07 5.08 1.16
CA GLY A 10 -5.25 3.89 1.04
C GLY A 10 -4.50 3.82 -0.29
N LEU A 11 -3.67 2.80 -0.41
CA LEU A 11 -2.94 2.44 -1.61
C LEU A 11 -3.47 1.11 -2.13
N GLY A 12 -3.47 0.93 -3.44
CA GLY A 12 -3.97 -0.30 -4.04
C GLY A 12 -3.22 -0.73 -5.28
N VAL A 13 -3.47 -1.97 -5.67
CA VAL A 13 -2.88 -2.59 -6.84
C VAL A 13 -3.90 -3.50 -7.50
N VAL A 14 -3.92 -3.47 -8.83
CA VAL A 14 -4.67 -4.40 -9.67
C VAL A 14 -3.67 -5.25 -10.44
N VAL A 15 -3.77 -6.56 -10.27
CA VAL A 15 -3.01 -7.57 -11.00
C VAL A 15 -3.94 -8.23 -12.00
N ASP A 16 -3.62 -8.10 -13.28
CA ASP A 16 -4.39 -8.70 -14.37
C ASP A 16 -3.58 -9.83 -15.03
N GLY A 17 -4.28 -10.78 -15.64
CA GLY A 17 -3.68 -11.95 -16.31
C GLY A 17 -3.25 -13.08 -15.37
N CYS A 18 -3.67 -13.06 -14.10
CA CYS A 18 -3.44 -14.18 -13.19
C CYS A 18 -4.34 -15.37 -13.61
N PRO A 19 -3.80 -16.58 -13.85
CA PRO A 19 -4.62 -17.72 -14.22
C PRO A 19 -5.52 -18.17 -13.06
N ALA A 20 -6.65 -18.80 -13.39
CA ALA A 20 -7.61 -19.29 -12.40
C ALA A 20 -7.09 -20.54 -11.66
N GLY A 21 -7.53 -20.72 -10.41
CA GLY A 21 -7.29 -21.91 -9.60
C GLY A 21 -6.04 -21.87 -8.73
N ILE A 22 -5.30 -20.76 -8.69
CA ILE A 22 -4.14 -20.59 -7.81
C ILE A 22 -4.65 -20.29 -6.39
N PRO A 23 -4.20 -21.01 -5.35
CA PRO A 23 -4.49 -20.67 -3.97
C PRO A 23 -3.93 -19.29 -3.62
N LEU A 24 -4.78 -18.40 -3.12
CA LEU A 24 -4.38 -17.05 -2.71
C LEU A 24 -5.25 -16.57 -1.55
N CYS A 25 -4.61 -16.13 -0.46
CA CYS A 25 -5.28 -15.41 0.63
C CYS A 25 -4.48 -14.17 1.06
N GLU A 26 -5.10 -13.31 1.86
CA GLU A 26 -4.48 -12.08 2.37
C GLU A 26 -3.19 -12.35 3.15
N GLU A 27 -3.11 -13.48 3.86
CA GLU A 27 -1.93 -13.87 4.66
C GLU A 27 -0.70 -14.13 3.79
N ASP A 28 -0.89 -14.56 2.54
CA ASP A 28 0.22 -14.77 1.61
C ASP A 28 0.89 -13.44 1.25
N ILE A 29 0.11 -12.36 1.14
CA ILE A 29 0.60 -11.02 0.84
C ILE A 29 1.09 -10.33 2.13
N GLN A 30 0.41 -10.54 3.25
CA GLN A 30 0.72 -9.90 4.54
C GLN A 30 2.17 -10.15 4.98
N LYS A 31 2.71 -11.35 4.76
CA LYS A 31 4.12 -11.69 5.06
C LYS A 31 5.11 -10.77 4.35
N PHE A 32 4.83 -10.39 3.10
CA PHE A 32 5.67 -9.49 2.33
C PHE A 32 5.52 -8.04 2.78
N LEU A 33 4.31 -7.62 3.15
CA LEU A 33 4.06 -6.29 3.74
C LEU A 33 4.75 -6.15 5.09
N ASP A 34 4.66 -7.16 5.95
CA ASP A 34 5.32 -7.16 7.26
C ASP A 34 6.85 -7.15 7.16
N ARG A 35 7.41 -7.76 6.10
CA ARG A 35 8.84 -7.66 5.81
C ARG A 35 9.25 -6.26 5.34
N ARG A 36 8.36 -5.54 4.65
CA ARG A 36 8.59 -4.18 4.15
C ARG A 36 8.46 -3.13 5.27
N LYS A 37 7.69 -3.39 6.33
CA LYS A 37 7.45 -2.44 7.42
C LYS A 37 8.78 -1.88 7.99
N PRO A 38 8.98 -0.55 7.95
CA PRO A 38 10.08 0.10 8.66
C PRO A 38 9.80 -0.03 10.16
N GLY A 39 10.69 -0.68 10.91
CA GLY A 39 10.37 -1.05 12.31
C GLY A 39 11.30 -2.07 12.94
N GLN A 40 12.02 -2.84 12.12
CA GLN A 40 12.80 -4.00 12.55
C GLN A 40 14.09 -3.66 13.33
N SER A 41 14.46 -2.38 13.45
CA SER A 41 15.69 -1.92 14.11
C SER A 41 15.43 -0.71 15.00
N LYS A 42 16.17 -0.57 16.10
CA LYS A 42 16.04 0.49 17.12
C LYS A 42 16.14 1.94 16.59
N PHE A 43 16.52 2.14 15.34
CA PHE A 43 16.79 3.46 14.73
C PHE A 43 15.74 3.93 13.72
N THR A 44 14.66 3.16 13.51
CA THR A 44 13.65 3.48 12.50
C THR A 44 12.42 4.13 13.13
N THR A 45 11.67 4.88 12.32
CA THR A 45 10.46 5.60 12.74
C THR A 45 9.43 4.69 13.39
N PRO A 46 8.81 5.07 14.53
CA PRO A 46 7.83 4.25 15.25
C PRO A 46 6.44 4.16 14.59
N ARG A 47 6.30 4.50 13.30
CA ARG A 47 5.02 4.42 12.58
C ARG A 47 4.64 2.95 12.41
N LYS A 48 3.77 2.46 13.30
CA LYS A 48 3.03 1.21 13.11
C LYS A 48 1.85 1.49 12.19
N GLU A 49 2.12 1.53 10.89
CA GLU A 49 1.04 1.26 9.94
C GLU A 49 0.79 -0.23 10.00
N ASP A 50 -0.46 -0.62 10.26
CA ASP A 50 -0.81 -2.03 10.39
C ASP A 50 -0.66 -2.75 9.03
N ASP A 51 -0.46 -1.99 7.93
CA ASP A 51 -0.37 -2.40 6.52
C ASP A 51 -1.14 -3.69 6.25
N LYS A 52 -2.44 -3.66 6.59
CA LYS A 52 -3.31 -4.80 6.36
C LYS A 52 -3.78 -4.75 4.92
N VAL A 53 -3.48 -5.80 4.18
CA VAL A 53 -4.00 -6.00 2.82
C VAL A 53 -5.42 -6.53 2.86
N SER A 54 -6.25 -6.01 1.96
CA SER A 54 -7.58 -6.50 1.69
C SER A 54 -7.70 -6.89 0.22
N ILE A 55 -8.11 -8.13 -0.06
CA ILE A 55 -8.40 -8.58 -1.43
C ILE A 55 -9.84 -8.21 -1.76
N LEU A 56 -10.02 -7.35 -2.76
CA LEU A 56 -11.32 -6.80 -3.16
C LEU A 56 -11.95 -7.54 -4.34
N SER A 57 -11.15 -8.21 -5.18
CA SER A 57 -11.64 -8.94 -6.36
C SER A 57 -10.66 -10.04 -6.80
N GLY A 58 -11.10 -10.90 -7.73
CA GLY A 58 -10.25 -11.86 -8.42
C GLY A 58 -9.90 -13.12 -7.62
N VAL A 59 -10.41 -13.23 -6.40
CA VAL A 59 -10.28 -14.40 -5.53
C VAL A 59 -11.65 -14.80 -5.00
N PHE A 60 -11.96 -16.09 -5.09
CA PHE A 60 -13.19 -16.68 -4.56
C PHE A 60 -12.85 -18.03 -3.91
N GLU A 61 -13.37 -18.28 -2.70
CA GLU A 61 -13.09 -19.50 -1.92
C GLU A 61 -11.58 -19.82 -1.79
N GLY A 62 -10.75 -18.79 -1.63
CA GLY A 62 -9.29 -18.93 -1.47
C GLY A 62 -8.54 -19.29 -2.76
N LYS A 63 -9.18 -19.16 -3.92
CA LYS A 63 -8.56 -19.41 -5.24
C LYS A 63 -8.78 -18.25 -6.19
N THR A 64 -7.81 -18.02 -7.07
CA THR A 64 -7.93 -17.03 -8.14
C THR A 64 -9.00 -17.43 -9.14
N THR A 65 -9.76 -16.46 -9.65
CA THR A 65 -10.87 -16.70 -10.58
C THR A 65 -10.48 -16.53 -12.05
N GLY A 66 -9.25 -16.08 -12.33
CA GLY A 66 -8.82 -15.72 -13.68
C GLY A 66 -9.19 -14.28 -14.08
N THR A 67 -9.91 -13.57 -13.21
CA THR A 67 -10.27 -12.16 -13.38
C THR A 67 -9.28 -11.26 -12.64
N PRO A 68 -9.26 -9.94 -12.93
CA PRO A 68 -8.34 -9.02 -12.27
C PRO A 68 -8.44 -9.07 -10.74
N ILE A 69 -7.29 -9.23 -10.10
CA ILE A 69 -7.14 -9.28 -8.64
C ILE A 69 -6.84 -7.87 -8.14
N SER A 70 -7.81 -7.25 -7.48
CA SER A 70 -7.65 -5.96 -6.84
C SER A 70 -7.33 -6.15 -5.36
N MET A 71 -6.30 -5.45 -4.88
CA MET A 71 -5.85 -5.46 -3.50
C MET A 71 -5.68 -4.03 -3.01
N MET A 72 -6.00 -3.77 -1.75
CA MET A 72 -5.91 -2.47 -1.11
C MET A 72 -5.27 -2.57 0.28
N VAL A 73 -4.50 -1.55 0.66
CA VAL A 73 -3.98 -1.34 2.00
C VAL A 73 -4.47 0.03 2.49
N HIS A 74 -5.10 0.07 3.66
CA HIS A 74 -5.62 1.29 4.25
C HIS A 74 -4.54 2.07 5.01
N ASN A 75 -4.47 3.39 4.78
CA ASN A 75 -3.60 4.29 5.54
C ASN A 75 -4.29 4.63 6.88
N LYS A 76 -3.81 4.06 8.00
CA LYS A 76 -4.39 4.35 9.33
C LYS A 76 -3.90 5.65 9.94
N THR A 77 -2.75 6.15 9.48
CA THR A 77 -2.11 7.33 10.10
C THR A 77 -2.27 8.56 9.22
N GLN A 78 -3.51 8.96 8.95
CA GLN A 78 -3.80 10.22 8.27
C GLN A 78 -3.60 11.39 9.24
N ARG A 79 -2.35 11.69 9.63
CA ARG A 79 -2.03 12.98 10.26
C ARG A 79 -1.75 13.99 9.15
N SER A 80 -2.82 14.55 8.63
CA SER A 80 -2.82 15.71 7.72
C SER A 80 -2.09 16.94 8.30
N SER A 81 -1.87 16.97 9.62
CA SER A 81 -1.24 18.09 10.33
C SER A 81 0.28 18.22 10.18
N ASP A 82 1.00 17.20 9.69
CA ASP A 82 2.46 17.27 9.50
C ASP A 82 2.89 17.98 8.19
N TYR A 83 1.94 18.33 7.32
CA TYR A 83 2.25 18.83 5.96
C TYR A 83 1.94 20.31 5.72
N SER A 84 1.38 21.03 6.69
CA SER A 84 1.16 22.48 6.56
C SER A 84 2.45 23.29 6.48
N GLU A 85 3.58 22.76 6.98
CA GLU A 85 4.88 23.42 6.89
C GLU A 85 5.65 23.10 5.59
N ILE A 86 5.38 21.96 4.94
CA ILE A 86 6.14 21.51 3.74
C ILE A 86 5.56 22.10 2.44
N ALA A 87 4.34 22.64 2.49
CA ALA A 87 3.72 23.31 1.35
C ALA A 87 4.38 24.66 0.97
N GLN A 88 5.31 25.17 1.78
CA GLN A 88 5.92 26.49 1.57
C GLN A 88 7.33 26.46 0.94
N TYR A 89 7.96 25.29 0.79
CA TYR A 89 9.31 25.20 0.22
C TYR A 89 9.57 23.87 -0.50
N TYR A 90 10.22 23.95 -1.66
CA TYR A 90 10.67 22.77 -2.40
C TYR A 90 11.84 22.10 -1.67
N ARG A 91 11.72 20.80 -1.39
CA ARG A 91 12.80 20.05 -0.72
C ARG A 91 13.87 19.65 -1.75
N PRO A 92 15.16 19.96 -1.53
CA PRO A 92 16.22 19.58 -2.44
C PRO A 92 16.27 18.05 -2.65
N GLY A 93 16.22 17.61 -3.91
CA GLY A 93 16.25 16.19 -4.27
C GLY A 93 14.92 15.45 -4.17
N HIS A 94 13.83 16.16 -3.87
CA HIS A 94 12.48 15.60 -3.92
C HIS A 94 11.76 16.04 -5.20
N ALA A 95 10.78 15.25 -5.63
CA ALA A 95 10.03 15.52 -6.85
C ALA A 95 9.04 16.70 -6.72
N ASP A 96 9.05 17.41 -5.58
CA ASP A 96 8.13 18.51 -5.27
C ASP A 96 8.07 19.57 -6.38
N TYR A 97 9.20 19.90 -7.03
CA TYR A 97 9.27 20.92 -8.09
C TYR A 97 8.75 20.44 -9.46
N THR A 98 8.77 19.14 -9.74
CA THR A 98 8.39 18.59 -11.06
C THR A 98 6.92 18.19 -11.14
N PHE A 99 6.23 18.13 -10.01
CA PHE A 99 4.82 17.76 -9.90
C PHE A 99 3.87 18.96 -9.79
N ASP A 100 4.40 20.18 -9.64
CA ASP A 100 3.66 21.46 -9.62
C ASP A 100 3.43 22.02 -11.05
#